data_AF-A0A5C7X4Z8-F1
#
_entry.id   AF-A0A5C7X4Z8-F1
#
_cell.length_a   1.000
_cell.length_b   1.000
_cell.length_c   1.000
_cell.angle_alpha   90.00
_cell.angle_beta   90.00
_cell.angle_gamma   90.00
#
_symmetry.space_group_name_H-M   'P 1'
#
loop_
_entity.id
_entity.type
_entity.pdbx_description
1 polymer ?
#
loop_
_entity_poly.entity_id
_entity_poly.type
_entity_poly.pdbx_seq_one_letter_code
_entity_poly.pdbx_strand_id
1 'polypeptide(L)'
;MSNVGIFFLVNKTIISDKVEIAMAYSNEMFAEHGEHYNYWDTFKPTDKDELLFKSHAYDYYPRGRVVFDRVRGFYYLYVDKCISAEFVSQISDHFELKKTELKVMLDQHYLCHLCNRFFIDDE
;
A
#
# COMPACT_ATOMS: atom_id res chain seq x y z
N MET A 1 -13.62 3.98 -9.69
CA MET A 1 -13.53 2.56 -10.10
C MET A 1 -12.49 1.89 -9.21
N SER A 2 -12.51 0.56 -9.03
CA SER A 2 -11.57 -0.12 -8.12
C SER A 2 -10.10 0.05 -8.55
N ASN A 3 -9.22 0.24 -7.57
CA ASN A 3 -7.82 0.58 -7.78
C ASN A 3 -6.86 -0.50 -7.26
N VAL A 4 -5.66 -0.52 -7.82
CA VAL A 4 -4.51 -1.31 -7.33
C VAL A 4 -3.33 -0.38 -7.11
N GLY A 5 -2.44 -0.72 -6.17
CA GLY A 5 -1.38 0.20 -5.77
C GLY A 5 -0.78 -0.08 -4.40
N ILE A 6 0.17 0.76 -4.01
CA ILE A 6 0.80 0.73 -2.69
C ILE A 6 0.17 1.77 -1.78
N PHE A 7 0.22 1.54 -0.48
CA PHE A 7 -0.16 2.52 0.53
C PHE A 7 0.78 2.50 1.73
N PHE A 8 0.78 3.61 2.46
CA PHE A 8 1.48 3.88 3.69
C PHE A 8 0.49 4.45 4.69
N LEU A 9 0.60 4.04 5.96
CA LEU A 9 -0.19 4.58 7.04
C LEU A 9 0.69 5.49 7.91
N VAL A 10 0.47 6.80 7.79
CA VAL A 10 1.23 7.83 8.49
C VAL A 10 0.28 8.65 9.34
N ASN A 11 0.43 8.62 10.66
CA ASN A 11 -0.44 9.34 11.59
C ASN A 11 -1.95 9.14 11.33
N LYS A 12 -2.36 7.90 11.02
CA LYS A 12 -3.73 7.49 10.61
C LYS A 12 -4.19 8.00 9.24
N THR A 13 -3.36 8.76 8.54
CA THR A 13 -3.58 9.17 7.14
C THR A 13 -3.04 8.09 6.20
N ILE A 14 -3.83 7.78 5.16
CA ILE A 14 -3.43 6.84 4.10
C ILE A 14 -2.82 7.65 2.96
N ILE A 15 -1.51 7.50 2.78
CA ILE A 15 -0.77 8.00 1.62
C ILE A 15 -0.63 6.85 0.64
N SER A 16 -0.88 7.06 -0.65
CA SER A 16 -0.92 5.95 -1.61
C SER A 16 -0.53 6.37 -3.02
N ASP A 17 0.10 5.44 -3.74
CA ASP A 17 0.21 5.49 -5.19
C ASP A 17 -0.69 4.39 -5.78
N LYS A 18 -1.71 4.81 -6.54
CA LYS A 18 -2.76 3.91 -7.01
C LYS A 18 -3.26 4.31 -8.40
N VAL A 19 -3.59 3.29 -9.18
CA VAL A 19 -4.19 3.42 -10.52
C VAL A 19 -5.45 2.60 -10.59
N GLU A 20 -6.36 3.04 -11.44
CA GLU A 20 -7.51 2.24 -11.79
C GLU A 20 -7.06 0.89 -12.35
N ILE A 21 -7.75 -0.18 -11.97
CA ILE A 21 -7.39 -1.53 -12.43
C ILE A 21 -7.34 -1.66 -13.95
N ALA A 22 -8.13 -0.87 -14.69
CA ALA A 22 -8.12 -0.85 -16.15
C ALA A 22 -6.83 -0.29 -16.76
N MET A 23 -6.09 0.52 -15.99
CA MET A 23 -4.81 1.13 -16.38
C MET A 23 -3.60 0.43 -15.73
N ALA A 24 -3.85 -0.56 -14.89
CA ALA A 24 -2.81 -1.28 -14.18
C ALA A 24 -1.94 -2.10 -15.14
N TYR A 25 -0.67 -2.25 -14.78
CA TYR A 25 0.18 -3.25 -15.40
C TYR A 25 -0.39 -4.64 -15.07
N SER A 26 -0.58 -5.47 -16.10
CA SER A 26 -1.19 -6.78 -15.91
C SER A 26 -0.46 -7.87 -16.69
N ASN A 27 -0.32 -9.02 -16.05
CA ASN A 27 0.05 -10.28 -16.69
C ASN A 27 -1.17 -11.21 -16.69
N GLU A 28 -1.03 -12.45 -17.16
CA GLU A 28 -2.14 -13.41 -17.23
C GLU A 28 -2.82 -13.69 -15.87
N MET A 29 -2.09 -13.53 -14.77
CA MET A 29 -2.55 -13.89 -13.42
C MET A 29 -2.97 -12.69 -12.57
N PHE A 30 -2.24 -11.57 -12.66
CA PHE A 30 -2.39 -10.44 -11.75
C PHE A 30 -2.46 -9.11 -12.48
N ALA A 31 -3.19 -8.17 -11.90
CA ALA A 31 -3.12 -6.74 -12.22
C ALA A 31 -2.60 -5.96 -11.02
N GLU A 32 -1.57 -5.15 -11.23
CA GLU A 32 -0.86 -4.40 -10.21
C GLU A 32 -0.34 -3.07 -10.78
N HIS A 33 -0.08 -2.10 -9.91
CA HIS A 33 0.42 -0.80 -10.34
C HIS A 33 1.84 -0.82 -10.94
N GLY A 34 2.64 -1.86 -10.69
CA GLY A 34 4.08 -1.91 -11.05
C GLY A 34 5.03 -1.48 -9.94
N GLU A 35 6.20 -0.94 -10.28
CA GLU A 35 7.18 -0.47 -9.29
C GLU A 35 6.72 0.82 -8.58
N HIS A 36 7.09 0.97 -7.31
CA HIS A 36 6.67 2.08 -6.44
C HIS A 36 7.81 2.88 -5.84
N TYR A 37 9.05 2.49 -6.10
CA TYR A 37 10.22 3.14 -5.50
C TYR A 37 10.34 4.60 -6.01
N ASN A 38 10.13 4.78 -7.32
CA ASN A 38 10.12 6.10 -7.95
C ASN A 38 9.03 7.03 -7.38
N TYR A 39 7.90 6.48 -6.92
CA TYR A 39 6.87 7.27 -6.27
C TYR A 39 7.46 7.92 -5.02
N TRP A 40 8.04 7.14 -4.11
CA TRP A 40 8.64 7.70 -2.88
C TRP A 40 9.76 8.69 -3.18
N ASP A 41 10.64 8.40 -4.14
CA ASP A 41 11.76 9.29 -4.50
C ASP A 41 11.28 10.66 -5.02
N THR A 42 10.22 10.67 -5.83
CA THR A 42 9.71 11.88 -6.49
C THR A 42 8.56 12.55 -5.75
N PHE A 43 8.06 11.91 -4.69
CA PHE A 43 6.94 12.40 -3.89
C PHE A 43 7.27 13.75 -3.23
N LYS A 44 6.44 14.75 -3.51
CA LYS A 44 6.59 16.11 -2.98
C LYS A 44 5.51 16.36 -1.94
N PRO A 45 5.87 16.45 -0.65
CA PRO A 45 4.89 16.60 0.41
C PRO A 45 4.24 17.98 0.38
N THR A 46 2.94 18.02 0.62
CA THR A 46 2.09 19.21 0.57
C THR A 46 1.42 19.50 1.92
N ASP A 47 1.34 18.50 2.80
CA ASP A 47 0.83 18.63 4.16
C ASP A 47 1.78 18.05 5.21
N LYS A 48 1.35 18.09 6.48
CA LYS A 48 2.17 17.68 7.63
C LYS A 48 2.40 16.16 7.69
N ASP A 49 1.41 15.36 7.33
CA ASP A 49 1.53 13.90 7.37
C ASP A 49 2.41 13.42 6.20
N GLU A 50 2.30 14.07 5.04
CA GLU A 50 3.18 13.86 3.89
C GLU A 50 4.63 14.30 4.16
N LEU A 51 4.83 15.41 4.87
CA LEU A 51 6.17 15.84 5.31
C LEU A 51 6.80 14.81 6.25
N LEU A 52 6.01 14.30 7.20
CA LEU A 52 6.40 13.26 8.13
C LEU A 52 6.66 11.91 7.42
N PHE A 53 5.91 11.60 6.37
CA PHE A 53 6.18 10.44 5.51
C PHE A 53 7.56 10.54 4.87
N LYS A 54 7.93 11.73 4.36
CA LYS A 54 9.20 11.96 3.68
C LYS A 54 10.40 12.21 4.60
N SER A 55 10.20 12.38 5.90
CA SER A 55 11.31 12.52 6.85
C SER A 55 12.00 11.20 7.18
N HIS A 56 11.39 10.06 6.84
CA HIS A 56 11.95 8.73 7.10
C HIS A 56 12.14 7.90 5.83
N ALA A 57 12.91 6.82 5.96
CA ALA A 57 13.11 5.84 4.91
C ALA A 57 11.78 5.23 4.41
N TYR A 58 11.82 4.73 3.16
CA TYR A 58 10.67 4.17 2.45
C TYR A 58 9.92 3.07 3.22
N ASP A 59 10.61 2.26 4.02
CA ASP A 59 10.07 1.17 4.83
C ASP A 59 9.89 1.50 6.32
N TYR A 60 9.95 2.78 6.68
CA TYR A 60 9.72 3.20 8.06
C TYR A 60 8.28 2.93 8.51
N TYR A 61 7.28 3.34 7.71
CA TYR A 61 5.87 3.29 8.10
C TYR A 61 5.19 1.97 7.74
N PRO A 62 4.15 1.55 8.51
CA PRO A 62 3.27 0.45 8.11
C PRO A 62 2.73 0.68 6.70
N ARG A 63 2.91 -0.30 5.84
CA ARG A 63 2.60 -0.21 4.42
C ARG A 63 2.02 -1.51 3.90
N GLY A 64 1.60 -1.49 2.65
CA GLY A 64 1.10 -2.67 2.01
C GLY A 64 0.70 -2.41 0.58
N ARG A 65 0.10 -3.42 -0.05
CA ARG A 65 -0.22 -3.38 -1.47
C ARG A 65 -1.54 -4.05 -1.78
N VAL A 66 -2.30 -3.41 -2.67
CA VAL A 66 -3.49 -3.95 -3.29
C VAL A 66 -3.12 -4.50 -4.67
N VAL A 67 -3.43 -5.78 -4.89
CA VAL A 67 -3.22 -6.50 -6.15
C VAL A 67 -4.52 -7.20 -6.51
N PHE A 68 -4.86 -7.25 -7.79
CA PHE A 68 -6.03 -8.00 -8.25
C PHE A 68 -5.62 -9.34 -8.85
N ASP A 69 -6.20 -10.43 -8.36
CA ASP A 69 -6.09 -11.76 -8.94
C ASP A 69 -7.11 -11.89 -10.08
N ARG A 70 -6.60 -11.88 -11.32
CA ARG A 70 -7.43 -11.93 -12.54
C ARG A 70 -8.03 -13.32 -12.78
N VAL A 71 -7.40 -14.36 -12.24
CA VAL A 71 -7.85 -15.75 -12.39
C VAL A 71 -9.03 -16.01 -11.47
N ARG A 72 -8.94 -15.53 -10.23
CA ARG A 72 -9.94 -15.78 -9.19
C ARG A 72 -10.95 -14.65 -9.03
N GLY A 73 -10.69 -13.47 -9.58
CA GLY A 73 -11.61 -12.35 -9.60
C GLY A 73 -11.74 -11.59 -8.27
N PHE A 74 -10.71 -11.61 -7.43
CA PHE A 74 -10.72 -10.94 -6.14
C PHE A 74 -9.43 -10.15 -5.85
N TYR A 75 -9.45 -9.29 -4.85
CA TYR A 75 -8.28 -8.50 -4.45
C TYR A 75 -7.49 -9.19 -3.34
N TYR A 76 -6.18 -9.17 -3.45
CA TYR A 76 -5.27 -9.36 -2.33
C TYR A 76 -4.89 -8.01 -1.74
N LEU A 77 -4.99 -7.90 -0.42
CA LEU A 77 -4.48 -6.79 0.37
C LEU A 77 -3.34 -7.32 1.24
N TYR A 78 -2.12 -7.12 0.75
CA TYR A 78 -0.90 -7.41 1.50
C TYR A 78 -0.64 -6.28 2.49
N VAL A 79 -0.41 -6.60 3.76
CA VAL A 79 -0.29 -5.62 4.84
C VAL A 79 0.86 -5.92 5.79
N ASP A 80 1.48 -4.87 6.31
CA ASP A 80 2.29 -4.92 7.53
C ASP A 80 1.45 -5.35 8.74
N LYS A 81 2.08 -6.01 9.73
CA LYS A 81 1.38 -6.45 10.96
C LYS A 81 0.85 -5.31 11.82
N CYS A 82 1.36 -4.08 11.67
CA CYS A 82 0.88 -2.91 12.41
C CYS A 82 -0.37 -2.28 11.77
N ILE A 83 -0.86 -2.79 10.64
CA ILE A 83 -2.15 -2.38 10.07
C ILE A 83 -3.28 -3.11 10.80
N SER A 84 -4.14 -2.35 11.48
CA SER A 84 -5.30 -2.90 12.20
C SER A 84 -6.45 -3.23 11.25
N ALA A 85 -7.43 -4.01 11.71
CA ALA A 85 -8.64 -4.33 10.95
C ALA A 85 -9.48 -3.07 10.62
N GLU A 86 -9.43 -2.04 11.48
CA GLU A 86 -10.07 -0.75 11.20
C GLU A 86 -9.42 -0.09 9.97
N PHE A 87 -8.10 -0.04 9.94
CA PHE A 87 -7.38 0.53 8.79
C PHE A 87 -7.53 -0.32 7.53
N VAL A 88 -7.64 -1.65 7.64
CA VAL A 88 -8.00 -2.51 6.50
C VAL A 88 -9.31 -2.06 5.86
N SER A 89 -10.34 -1.74 6.65
CA SER A 89 -11.60 -1.22 6.12
C SER A 89 -11.42 0.15 5.47
N GLN A 90 -10.65 1.05 6.09
CA GLN A 90 -10.37 2.38 5.52
C GLN A 90 -9.57 2.30 4.21
N ILE A 91 -8.61 1.38 4.12
CA ILE A 91 -7.83 1.11 2.90
C ILE A 91 -8.74 0.52 1.82
N SER A 92 -9.61 -0.43 2.15
CA SER A 92 -10.60 -0.98 1.21
C SER A 92 -11.50 0.12 0.64
N ASP A 93 -11.91 1.07 1.47
CA ASP A 93 -12.69 2.23 1.06
C ASP A 93 -11.89 3.17 0.17
N HIS A 94 -10.65 3.49 0.57
CA HIS A 94 -9.73 4.36 -0.17
C HIS A 94 -9.39 3.81 -1.55
N PHE A 95 -9.26 2.50 -1.70
CA PHE A 95 -8.99 1.83 -2.98
C PHE A 95 -10.27 1.47 -3.76
N GLU A 96 -11.45 1.79 -3.22
CA GLU A 96 -12.75 1.54 -3.83
C GLU A 96 -13.04 0.05 -4.11
N LEU A 97 -12.75 -0.82 -3.13
CA LEU A 97 -12.86 -2.28 -3.24
C LEU A 97 -14.24 -2.84 -2.83
N LYS A 98 -15.20 -1.98 -2.49
CA LYS A 98 -16.46 -2.26 -1.76
C LYS A 98 -17.44 -3.30 -2.35
N LYS A 99 -17.13 -3.92 -3.49
CA LYS A 99 -18.02 -4.90 -4.16
C LYS A 99 -17.31 -6.18 -4.57
N THR A 100 -16.05 -6.34 -4.18
CA THR A 100 -15.23 -7.47 -4.57
C THR A 100 -14.73 -8.19 -3.33
N GLU A 101 -14.58 -9.51 -3.42
CA GLU A 101 -13.93 -10.27 -2.36
C GLU A 101 -12.52 -9.72 -2.11
N LEU A 102 -12.15 -9.62 -0.84
CA LEU A 102 -10.86 -9.09 -0.39
C LEU A 102 -10.19 -10.11 0.53
N LYS A 103 -8.98 -10.53 0.17
CA LYS A 103 -8.14 -11.42 0.98
C LYS A 103 -6.99 -10.63 1.58
N VAL A 104 -7.03 -10.48 2.90
CA VAL A 104 -5.99 -9.79 3.66
C VAL A 104 -4.89 -10.79 4.01
N MET A 105 -3.65 -10.47 3.65
CA MET A 105 -2.49 -11.32 3.84
C MET A 105 -1.36 -10.52 4.51
N LEU A 106 -0.69 -11.11 5.49
CA LEU A 106 0.56 -10.57 5.98
C LEU A 106 1.68 -10.86 4.97
N ASP A 107 2.58 -9.91 4.77
CA ASP A 107 3.71 -10.05 3.86
C ASP A 107 5.00 -9.57 4.51
N GLN A 108 6.04 -10.40 4.48
CA GLN A 108 7.36 -10.09 5.03
C GLN A 108 8.10 -9.02 4.22
N HIS A 109 7.64 -8.69 3.02
CA HIS A 109 8.16 -7.58 2.23
C HIS A 109 7.66 -6.21 2.74
N TYR A 110 6.50 -6.18 3.40
CA TYR A 110 5.89 -4.95 3.92
C TYR A 110 6.08 -4.84 5.43
N LEU A 111 7.32 -4.92 5.92
CA LEU A 111 7.61 -4.73 7.34
C LEU A 111 8.00 -3.29 7.64
N CYS A 112 7.31 -2.64 8.57
CA CYS A 112 7.70 -1.31 9.06
C CYS A 112 8.86 -1.34 10.07
N HIS A 113 9.34 -0.19 10.54
CA HIS A 113 10.46 -0.09 11.49
C HIS A 113 10.22 -0.83 12.82
N LEU A 114 8.97 -0.96 13.28
CA LEU A 114 8.61 -1.73 14.48
C LEU A 114 8.59 -3.26 14.23
N CYS A 115 8.53 -3.64 12.96
CA CYS A 115 8.34 -5.01 12.51
C CYS A 115 9.65 -5.64 12.03
N ASN A 116 10.49 -4.83 11.38
CA ASN A 116 11.80 -5.20 10.89
C ASN A 116 12.88 -4.88 11.93
N ARG A 117 13.44 -5.92 12.55
CA ARG A 117 14.47 -5.80 13.59
C ARG A 117 15.80 -5.24 13.06
N PHE A 118 15.97 -5.24 11.75
CA PHE A 118 17.17 -4.78 11.05
C PHE A 118 16.90 -3.48 10.29
N PHE A 119 15.80 -2.80 10.59
CA PHE A 119 15.48 -1.52 9.98
C PHE A 119 16.60 -0.51 10.28
N ILE A 120 17.03 0.19 9.24
CA ILE A 120 17.96 1.31 9.30
C ILE A 120 17.23 2.47 8.65
N ASP A 121 17.12 3.56 9.39
CA ASP A 121 16.54 4.79 8.84
C ASP A 121 17.58 5.54 8.01
N ASP A 122 17.10 6.38 7.10
CA ASP A 122 17.93 7.24 6.26
C ASP A 122 18.24 8.61 6.92
N GLU A 123 17.79 8.83 8.17
CA GLU A 123 18.01 10.05 8.97
C GLU A 123 19.45 10.25 9.46
#